data_AF-A0A924YDR1-F1
#
_entry.id   AF-A0A924YDR1-F1
#
_cell.length_a   1.000
_cell.length_b   1.000
_cell.length_c   1.000
_cell.angle_alpha   90.00
_cell.angle_beta   90.00
_cell.angle_gamma   90.00
#
_symmetry.space_group_name_H-M   'P 1'
#
loop_
_entity.id
_entity.type
_entity.pdbx_description
1 polymer ?
#
loop_
_entity_poly.entity_id
_entity_poly.type
_entity_poly.pdbx_seq_one_letter_code
_entity_poly.pdbx_strand_id
1 'polypeptide(L)'
;VVTFLPGLVEVFVDGSGNLTVTDSGGQSNDITVTLDSKRREYVVASPTADLTANGTTATNTVRIARALVTGGLVADLSGGDDRLKFDKLSLNSTVMGGAGKDTVLAGSGRDQLFGEGDNDSLVGNSGNDRLDGGAGDDIVSGLNGNDTLTGGTGTDKVLGGSGTDLWDEFSNAANVTVTARNILGLGATPFDLEALSSDINLLRLTGGTGDNLFDASTAGRPITMLGGAGNDTLLGGSKHDVISGETGNDLLNGNAGNDTILGGDNNDLILGGAGNDVIDGGADNDVIFGENGNDAIQGGAGNDVLHGNSGNDTLLGGGNDDALFGDSGKDLLLGEAGVDSVDGGPEKDRVARGGNNNPTVPGDQAVDPIAQINELLTFNFNALLAGLDI
;
A
#
# COMPACT_ATOMS: atom_id res chain seq x y z
N VAL A 1 20.26 6.12 -43.45
CA VAL A 1 20.65 4.77 -43.01
C VAL A 1 22.02 4.91 -42.39
N VAL A 2 22.08 5.10 -41.08
CA VAL A 2 23.35 5.09 -40.34
C VAL A 2 23.25 3.88 -39.41
N THR A 3 24.22 2.98 -39.55
CA THR A 3 24.31 1.74 -38.80
C THR A 3 24.97 2.05 -37.46
N PHE A 4 24.29 1.77 -36.36
CA PHE A 4 24.78 1.97 -34.99
C PHE A 4 25.78 0.84 -34.61
N LEU A 5 26.81 1.20 -33.85
CA LEU A 5 27.72 0.26 -33.17
C LEU A 5 27.36 0.21 -31.67
N PRO A 6 27.59 -0.93 -30.97
CA PRO A 6 27.10 -1.15 -29.61
C PRO A 6 27.89 -0.36 -28.55
N GLY A 7 27.19 0.18 -27.54
CA GLY A 7 27.79 0.79 -26.33
C GLY A 7 27.79 2.32 -26.24
N LEU A 8 26.74 3.00 -26.73
CA LEU A 8 26.70 4.47 -26.78
C LEU A 8 25.58 5.03 -25.89
N VAL A 9 25.95 5.88 -24.93
CA VAL A 9 25.02 6.78 -24.23
C VAL A 9 24.83 8.03 -25.09
N GLU A 10 23.58 8.30 -25.49
CA GLU A 10 23.16 9.48 -26.25
C GLU A 10 22.43 10.47 -25.35
N VAL A 11 22.78 11.76 -25.46
CA VAL A 11 22.08 12.85 -24.74
C VAL A 11 21.72 13.97 -25.71
N PHE A 12 20.44 14.29 -25.85
CA PHE A 12 19.96 15.36 -26.74
C PHE A 12 18.74 16.09 -26.16
N VAL A 13 18.47 17.29 -26.68
CA VAL A 13 17.27 18.09 -26.34
C VAL A 13 16.35 18.14 -27.56
N ASP A 14 15.11 17.67 -27.40
CA ASP A 14 14.15 17.59 -28.50
C ASP A 14 13.54 18.97 -28.86
N GLY A 15 12.76 19.00 -29.95
CA GLY A 15 12.08 20.22 -30.40
C GLY A 15 11.00 20.75 -29.45
N SER A 16 10.64 19.97 -28.41
CA SER A 16 9.71 20.32 -27.34
C SER A 16 10.43 20.84 -26.09
N GLY A 17 11.77 20.81 -26.08
CA GLY A 17 12.59 21.23 -24.96
C GLY A 17 12.73 20.18 -23.87
N ASN A 18 12.44 18.90 -24.14
CA ASN A 18 12.74 17.78 -23.24
C ASN A 18 14.20 17.38 -23.39
N LEU A 19 14.84 16.98 -22.29
CA LEU A 19 16.16 16.36 -22.31
C LEU A 19 15.99 14.84 -22.31
N THR A 20 16.64 14.15 -23.25
CA THR A 20 16.60 12.68 -23.35
C THR A 20 18.00 12.12 -23.13
N VAL A 21 18.10 11.09 -22.30
CA VAL A 21 19.30 10.25 -22.09
C VAL A 21 18.93 8.83 -22.49
N THR A 22 19.70 8.20 -23.38
CA THR A 22 19.45 6.82 -23.79
C THR A 22 20.75 6.05 -23.73
N ASP A 23 20.81 4.98 -22.94
CA ASP A 23 21.79 3.93 -23.13
C ASP A 23 21.23 2.85 -24.06
N SER A 24 22.05 2.42 -25.01
CA SER A 24 21.78 1.31 -25.95
C SER A 24 22.78 0.17 -25.77
N GLY A 25 23.52 0.23 -24.66
CA GLY A 25 24.84 -0.31 -24.49
C GLY A 25 24.94 -1.62 -23.75
N GLY A 26 23.98 -2.07 -22.93
CA GLY A 26 24.14 -3.31 -22.16
C GLY A 26 25.41 -3.38 -21.30
N GLN A 27 26.04 -2.24 -20.98
CA GLN A 27 27.30 -2.10 -20.24
C GLN A 27 27.09 -1.04 -19.17
N SER A 28 27.61 -1.26 -17.97
CA SER A 28 27.51 -0.30 -16.86
C SER A 28 28.09 1.09 -17.15
N ASN A 29 27.34 2.14 -16.83
CA ASN A 29 27.68 3.54 -16.99
C ASN A 29 27.43 4.35 -15.71
N ASP A 30 28.34 5.26 -15.34
CA ASP A 30 28.00 6.34 -14.39
C ASP A 30 27.68 7.63 -15.15
N ILE A 31 26.44 8.10 -15.11
CA ILE A 31 25.93 9.29 -15.78
C ILE A 31 25.62 10.39 -14.75
N THR A 32 26.21 11.57 -14.94
CA THR A 32 25.87 12.76 -14.14
C THR A 32 25.42 13.89 -15.06
N VAL A 33 24.22 14.41 -14.83
CA VAL A 33 23.66 15.55 -15.56
C VAL A 33 23.65 16.77 -14.65
N THR A 34 24.24 17.88 -15.12
CA THR A 34 24.28 19.16 -14.39
C THR A 34 23.85 20.30 -15.31
N LEU A 35 22.90 21.14 -14.86
CA LEU A 35 22.55 22.41 -15.50
C LEU A 35 23.29 23.58 -14.81
N ASP A 36 24.10 24.34 -15.56
CA ASP A 36 24.78 25.53 -15.04
C ASP A 36 23.84 26.76 -15.08
N SER A 37 23.33 27.15 -13.92
CA SER A 37 22.44 28.31 -13.76
C SER A 37 23.12 29.68 -13.88
N LYS A 38 24.45 29.75 -14.11
CA LYS A 38 25.23 31.01 -14.05
C LYS A 38 25.42 31.77 -15.37
N ARG A 39 24.92 31.29 -16.52
CA ARG A 39 25.07 31.99 -17.81
C ARG A 39 23.72 32.24 -18.48
N ARG A 40 23.16 33.43 -18.25
CA ARG A 40 21.97 33.93 -18.95
C ARG A 40 22.37 34.34 -20.38
N GLU A 41 21.60 33.87 -21.37
CA GLU A 41 21.76 33.98 -22.84
C GLU A 41 22.61 32.89 -23.53
N TYR A 42 22.01 32.15 -24.47
CA TYR A 42 22.05 32.42 -25.93
C TYR A 42 21.21 31.39 -26.72
N VAL A 43 20.80 31.79 -27.93
CA VAL A 43 19.87 31.16 -28.90
C VAL A 43 20.25 29.74 -29.34
N VAL A 44 19.28 28.81 -29.36
CA VAL A 44 19.41 27.48 -29.98
C VAL A 44 19.28 27.63 -31.50
N ALA A 45 20.35 27.34 -32.23
CA ALA A 45 20.30 27.09 -33.66
C ALA A 45 20.55 25.60 -33.92
N SER A 46 19.49 24.90 -34.33
CA SER A 46 19.42 23.52 -34.85
C SER A 46 19.38 22.35 -33.82
N PRO A 47 18.48 21.36 -34.01
CA PRO A 47 18.14 20.32 -33.01
C PRO A 47 18.99 19.04 -33.13
N THR A 48 20.31 19.16 -33.34
CA THR A 48 21.18 17.98 -33.43
C THR A 48 22.54 18.31 -32.82
N ALA A 49 22.72 17.96 -31.56
CA ALA A 49 24.05 17.88 -30.96
C ALA A 49 24.13 16.55 -30.22
N ASP A 50 24.52 15.49 -30.95
CA ASP A 50 24.88 14.21 -30.36
C ASP A 50 26.07 14.42 -29.44
N LEU A 51 25.86 14.36 -28.13
CA LEU A 51 26.93 14.23 -27.16
C LEU A 51 27.35 12.76 -27.11
N THR A 52 28.07 12.29 -28.12
CA THR A 52 28.61 10.91 -28.14
C THR A 52 29.73 10.76 -27.13
N ALA A 53 29.51 10.02 -26.04
CA ALA A 53 30.57 9.56 -25.15
C ALA A 53 31.16 8.26 -25.71
N ASN A 54 32.40 8.30 -26.20
CA ASN A 54 33.13 7.11 -26.66
C ASN A 54 34.11 6.68 -25.56
N GLY A 55 33.78 5.65 -24.79
CA GLY A 55 34.69 5.13 -23.76
C GLY A 55 34.18 3.84 -23.09
N THR A 56 34.91 2.75 -23.33
CA THR A 56 34.53 1.36 -23.01
C THR A 56 34.62 0.93 -21.53
N THR A 57 34.61 1.84 -20.54
CA THR A 57 34.51 1.55 -19.08
C THR A 57 34.63 2.85 -18.23
N ALA A 58 33.93 3.94 -18.55
CA ALA A 58 34.23 5.26 -17.94
C ALA A 58 33.01 6.00 -17.41
N THR A 59 33.15 6.57 -16.20
CA THR A 59 32.25 7.59 -15.64
C THR A 59 32.01 8.70 -16.68
N ASN A 60 30.79 8.77 -17.22
CA ASN A 60 30.36 9.69 -18.26
C ASN A 60 29.64 10.90 -17.64
N THR A 61 30.38 11.96 -17.33
CA THR A 61 29.76 13.23 -16.89
C THR A 61 29.29 14.05 -18.10
N VAL A 62 27.97 14.21 -18.26
CA VAL A 62 27.38 15.04 -19.33
C VAL A 62 27.02 16.42 -18.78
N ARG A 63 27.78 17.44 -19.21
CA ARG A 63 27.57 18.84 -18.81
C ARG A 63 26.81 19.62 -19.88
N ILE A 64 25.58 20.00 -19.59
CA ILE A 64 24.72 20.77 -20.50
C ILE A 64 24.83 22.24 -20.14
N ALA A 65 25.68 22.97 -20.86
CA ALA A 65 25.96 24.38 -20.60
C ALA A 65 25.09 25.35 -21.43
N ARG A 66 24.31 24.85 -22.40
CA ARG A 66 23.62 25.68 -23.42
C ARG A 66 22.32 25.03 -23.92
N ALA A 67 21.40 24.68 -23.03
CA ALA A 67 20.06 24.26 -23.42
C ALA A 67 19.01 24.91 -22.51
N LEU A 68 17.94 25.44 -23.10
CA LEU A 68 16.74 25.82 -22.37
C LEU A 68 15.86 24.57 -22.30
N VAL A 69 15.98 23.82 -21.21
CA VAL A 69 15.11 22.68 -20.94
C VAL A 69 13.85 23.24 -20.27
N THR A 70 12.78 23.37 -21.05
CA THR A 70 11.44 23.81 -20.58
C THR A 70 10.47 22.65 -20.39
N GLY A 71 10.81 21.48 -20.92
CA GLY A 71 10.03 20.24 -20.81
C GLY A 71 10.50 19.36 -19.65
N GLY A 72 10.07 18.09 -19.69
CA GLY A 72 10.53 17.06 -18.77
C GLY A 72 11.88 16.45 -19.19
N LEU A 73 12.38 15.56 -18.35
CA LEU A 73 13.59 14.78 -18.60
C LEU A 73 13.20 13.31 -18.75
N VAL A 74 13.68 12.62 -19.78
CA VAL A 74 13.45 11.18 -19.96
C VAL A 74 14.80 10.47 -20.01
N ALA A 75 14.99 9.45 -19.19
CA ALA A 75 16.16 8.58 -19.23
C ALA A 75 15.73 7.12 -19.39
N ASP A 76 16.42 6.41 -20.29
CA ASP A 76 16.30 4.97 -20.53
C ASP A 76 17.71 4.40 -20.39
N LEU A 77 17.96 3.60 -19.35
CA LEU A 77 19.26 3.08 -18.93
C LEU A 77 19.47 1.62 -19.39
N SER A 78 19.01 1.26 -20.59
CA SER A 78 18.90 -0.14 -20.99
C SER A 78 20.19 -0.99 -20.83
N GLY A 79 20.18 -1.86 -19.82
CA GLY A 79 21.10 -2.99 -19.63
C GLY A 79 22.44 -2.66 -18.97
N GLY A 80 22.80 -3.42 -17.93
CA GLY A 80 24.03 -3.25 -17.15
C GLY A 80 23.77 -2.47 -15.85
N ASP A 81 24.72 -2.47 -14.91
CA ASP A 81 24.57 -1.73 -13.64
C ASP A 81 24.86 -0.23 -13.86
N ASP A 82 23.85 0.62 -13.99
CA ASP A 82 24.00 2.05 -14.26
C ASP A 82 23.87 2.93 -13.02
N ARG A 83 24.51 4.11 -13.03
CA ARG A 83 24.32 5.15 -12.01
C ARG A 83 23.92 6.46 -12.64
N LEU A 84 22.71 6.94 -12.37
CA LEU A 84 22.23 8.23 -12.86
C LEU A 84 22.04 9.21 -11.71
N LYS A 85 22.67 10.39 -11.81
CA LYS A 85 22.51 11.47 -10.84
C LYS A 85 22.14 12.80 -11.48
N PHE A 86 21.10 13.42 -10.94
CA PHE A 86 20.68 14.78 -11.25
C PHE A 86 21.09 15.76 -10.15
N ASP A 87 21.98 16.72 -10.45
CA ASP A 87 22.38 17.77 -9.50
C ASP A 87 21.68 19.11 -9.83
N LYS A 88 20.87 19.60 -8.88
CA LYS A 88 20.15 20.89 -8.95
C LYS A 88 19.14 21.03 -10.10
N LEU A 89 18.52 19.93 -10.52
CA LEU A 89 17.44 19.95 -11.49
C LEU A 89 16.10 20.07 -10.76
N SER A 90 15.26 21.01 -11.16
CA SER A 90 13.89 21.17 -10.65
C SER A 90 12.85 20.75 -11.69
N LEU A 91 13.22 19.83 -12.58
CA LEU A 91 12.39 19.36 -13.69
C LEU A 91 11.77 18.04 -13.31
N ASN A 92 10.57 17.77 -13.83
CA ASN A 92 9.96 16.45 -13.74
C ASN A 92 10.69 15.49 -14.67
N SER A 93 11.13 14.37 -14.12
CA SER A 93 11.94 13.37 -14.79
C SER A 93 11.18 12.05 -14.88
N THR A 94 11.39 11.28 -15.94
CA THR A 94 10.97 9.90 -16.07
C THR A 94 12.21 9.07 -16.35
N VAL A 95 12.56 8.14 -15.48
CA VAL A 95 13.76 7.30 -15.58
C VAL A 95 13.34 5.84 -15.58
N MET A 96 13.83 5.08 -16.54
CA MET A 96 13.73 3.62 -16.59
C MET A 96 15.15 3.05 -16.43
N GLY A 97 15.36 2.22 -15.41
CA GLY A 97 16.61 1.51 -15.11
C GLY A 97 16.85 0.40 -16.12
N GLY A 98 15.92 -0.55 -16.20
CA GLY A 98 16.00 -1.63 -17.18
C GLY A 98 16.53 -2.91 -16.55
N ALA A 99 17.54 -3.52 -17.14
CA ALA A 99 18.15 -4.73 -16.58
C ALA A 99 19.51 -4.40 -15.98
N GLY A 100 19.82 -4.89 -14.79
CA GLY A 100 21.06 -4.61 -14.08
C GLY A 100 20.81 -3.87 -12.77
N LYS A 101 21.85 -3.72 -11.93
CA LYS A 101 21.72 -3.08 -10.62
C LYS A 101 21.90 -1.58 -10.72
N ASP A 102 20.82 -0.85 -10.87
CA ASP A 102 20.84 0.57 -11.14
C ASP A 102 20.82 1.42 -9.87
N THR A 103 21.38 2.62 -9.96
CA THR A 103 21.35 3.64 -8.91
C THR A 103 20.90 4.96 -9.49
N VAL A 104 19.66 5.35 -9.23
CA VAL A 104 19.05 6.58 -9.74
C VAL A 104 18.81 7.57 -8.61
N LEU A 105 19.35 8.79 -8.76
CA LEU A 105 19.10 9.92 -7.87
C LEU A 105 18.49 11.08 -8.66
N ALA A 106 17.20 11.32 -8.38
CA ALA A 106 16.35 12.32 -9.00
C ALA A 106 16.55 13.75 -8.46
N GLY A 107 15.84 14.68 -9.10
CA GLY A 107 15.98 16.12 -8.88
C GLY A 107 15.10 16.62 -7.73
N SER A 108 14.67 17.87 -7.81
CA SER A 108 13.64 18.43 -6.94
C SER A 108 12.28 18.53 -7.67
N GLY A 109 12.09 17.68 -8.68
CA GLY A 109 10.96 17.72 -9.61
C GLY A 109 9.73 17.04 -9.05
N ARG A 110 8.84 16.59 -9.93
CA ARG A 110 7.97 15.45 -9.65
C ARG A 110 8.40 14.37 -10.60
N ASP A 111 9.15 13.44 -10.07
CA ASP A 111 9.93 12.46 -10.81
C ASP A 111 9.20 11.10 -10.84
N GLN A 112 9.43 10.31 -11.88
CA GLN A 112 8.95 8.95 -12.05
C GLN A 112 10.17 8.06 -12.27
N LEU A 113 10.50 7.19 -11.33
CA LEU A 113 11.67 6.31 -11.40
C LEU A 113 11.20 4.85 -11.41
N PHE A 114 11.67 4.06 -12.37
CA PHE A 114 11.36 2.64 -12.51
C PHE A 114 12.68 1.88 -12.56
N GLY A 115 12.92 0.93 -11.65
CA GLY A 115 14.08 0.04 -11.66
C GLY A 115 13.95 -1.04 -12.73
N GLU A 116 12.75 -1.61 -12.84
CA GLU A 116 12.37 -2.72 -13.73
C GLU A 116 12.85 -4.09 -13.25
N GLY A 117 14.12 -4.46 -13.40
CA GLY A 117 14.60 -5.77 -12.98
C GLY A 117 16.02 -5.76 -12.44
N ASP A 118 16.34 -6.78 -11.65
CA ASP A 118 17.51 -6.84 -10.77
C ASP A 118 17.39 -5.87 -9.56
N ASN A 119 18.46 -5.73 -8.77
CA ASN A 119 18.41 -5.03 -7.48
C ASN A 119 18.85 -3.57 -7.61
N ASP A 120 17.89 -2.65 -7.49
CA ASP A 120 18.04 -1.24 -7.79
C ASP A 120 18.08 -0.34 -6.56
N SER A 121 18.54 0.89 -6.75
CA SER A 121 18.51 1.95 -5.74
C SER A 121 17.95 3.25 -6.33
N LEU A 122 16.72 3.58 -5.96
CA LEU A 122 15.97 4.72 -6.48
C LEU A 122 15.78 5.79 -5.40
N VAL A 123 16.07 7.06 -5.70
CA VAL A 123 15.94 8.18 -4.76
C VAL A 123 15.26 9.39 -5.43
N GLY A 124 14.08 9.80 -4.93
CA GLY A 124 13.23 10.88 -5.46
C GLY A 124 13.68 12.30 -5.08
N ASN A 125 14.18 12.46 -3.85
CA ASN A 125 14.75 13.70 -3.30
C ASN A 125 13.75 14.76 -2.84
N SER A 126 13.23 15.63 -3.70
CA SER A 126 12.18 16.57 -3.28
C SER A 126 11.14 16.60 -4.36
N GLY A 127 9.87 16.54 -4.02
CA GLY A 127 8.88 16.35 -5.07
C GLY A 127 7.68 15.60 -4.55
N ASN A 128 6.71 15.36 -5.42
CA ASN A 128 5.73 14.32 -5.15
C ASN A 128 6.00 13.24 -6.18
N ASP A 129 6.95 12.38 -5.88
CA ASP A 129 7.58 11.48 -6.83
C ASP A 129 6.86 10.13 -6.88
N ARG A 130 6.98 9.42 -8.01
CA ARG A 130 6.57 8.02 -8.14
C ARG A 130 7.81 7.16 -8.33
N LEU A 131 8.06 6.19 -7.47
CA LEU A 131 9.20 5.29 -7.58
C LEU A 131 8.71 3.83 -7.54
N ASP A 132 9.28 2.99 -8.39
CA ASP A 132 8.91 1.59 -8.54
C ASP A 132 10.18 0.75 -8.73
N GLY A 133 10.53 -0.10 -7.76
CA GLY A 133 11.74 -0.94 -7.80
C GLY A 133 11.68 -1.97 -8.92
N GLY A 134 10.53 -2.61 -9.12
CA GLY A 134 10.36 -3.60 -10.18
C GLY A 134 10.60 -5.02 -9.69
N ALA A 135 11.66 -5.70 -10.11
CA ALA A 135 11.90 -7.09 -9.77
C ALA A 135 13.32 -7.31 -9.25
N GLY A 136 13.49 -7.52 -7.95
CA GLY A 136 14.78 -7.70 -7.30
C GLY A 136 14.65 -7.42 -5.82
N ASP A 137 15.79 -7.34 -5.12
CA ASP A 137 15.78 -6.78 -3.76
C ASP A 137 16.23 -5.31 -3.84
N ASP A 138 15.27 -4.39 -3.87
CA ASP A 138 15.45 -2.98 -4.21
C ASP A 138 15.55 -2.05 -2.99
N ILE A 139 16.09 -0.85 -3.20
CA ILE A 139 16.08 0.25 -2.23
C ILE A 139 15.39 1.45 -2.87
N VAL A 140 14.19 1.79 -2.40
CA VAL A 140 13.37 2.87 -2.94
C VAL A 140 13.18 3.96 -1.88
N SER A 141 13.50 5.23 -2.19
CA SER A 141 13.39 6.33 -1.23
C SER A 141 12.83 7.64 -1.81
N GLY A 142 11.74 8.17 -1.26
CA GLY A 142 11.10 9.42 -1.70
C GLY A 142 11.82 10.69 -1.22
N LEU A 143 12.20 10.74 0.05
CA LEU A 143 12.83 11.85 0.78
C LEU A 143 11.92 13.02 1.16
N ASN A 144 11.58 14.00 0.31
CA ASN A 144 10.72 15.11 0.74
C ASN A 144 9.53 15.27 -0.21
N GLY A 145 8.38 15.53 0.38
CA GLY A 145 7.11 15.75 -0.30
C GLY A 145 6.23 14.52 -0.20
N ASN A 146 5.19 14.42 -1.03
CA ASN A 146 4.21 13.34 -0.89
C ASN A 146 4.46 12.32 -2.00
N ASP A 147 5.19 11.27 -1.67
CA ASP A 147 5.68 10.31 -2.65
C ASP A 147 4.79 9.06 -2.76
N THR A 148 4.81 8.40 -3.92
CA THR A 148 4.21 7.07 -4.15
C THR A 148 5.33 6.09 -4.47
N LEU A 149 5.54 5.11 -3.61
CA LEU A 149 6.65 4.18 -3.70
C LEU A 149 6.14 2.75 -3.87
N THR A 150 6.81 1.94 -4.68
CA THR A 150 6.53 0.51 -4.87
C THR A 150 7.87 -0.23 -4.80
N GLY A 151 7.97 -1.30 -4.00
CA GLY A 151 9.16 -2.14 -3.94
C GLY A 151 9.25 -3.05 -5.16
N GLY A 152 8.14 -3.71 -5.46
CA GLY A 152 8.03 -4.67 -6.55
C GLY A 152 8.11 -6.11 -6.07
N THR A 153 8.63 -7.02 -6.90
CA THR A 153 8.83 -8.41 -6.51
C THR A 153 10.22 -8.59 -5.90
N GLY A 154 10.28 -9.13 -4.68
CA GLY A 154 11.53 -9.50 -4.02
C GLY A 154 11.54 -9.02 -2.58
N THR A 155 12.72 -8.83 -1.99
CA THR A 155 12.88 -8.34 -0.62
C THR A 155 13.33 -6.89 -0.62
N ASP A 156 12.37 -5.98 -0.73
CA ASP A 156 12.65 -4.55 -0.93
C ASP A 156 12.76 -3.76 0.37
N LYS A 157 13.43 -2.62 0.27
CA LYS A 157 13.51 -1.59 1.30
C LYS A 157 12.94 -0.28 0.78
N VAL A 158 11.78 0.10 1.28
CA VAL A 158 11.07 1.32 0.86
C VAL A 158 11.06 2.38 1.98
N LEU A 159 11.38 3.63 1.64
CA LEU A 159 11.56 4.74 2.56
C LEU A 159 10.86 6.02 2.04
N GLY A 160 9.67 6.33 2.57
CA GLY A 160 8.91 7.56 2.27
C GLY A 160 9.74 8.83 2.42
N GLY A 161 10.14 9.14 3.65
CA GLY A 161 10.83 10.38 3.97
C GLY A 161 9.90 11.32 4.72
N SER A 162 9.93 12.61 4.39
CA SER A 162 9.09 13.64 5.00
C SER A 162 7.97 14.04 4.07
N GLY A 163 6.77 14.23 4.62
CA GLY A 163 5.56 14.48 3.83
C GLY A 163 4.61 13.28 3.95
N THR A 164 3.50 13.30 3.23
CA THR A 164 2.50 12.23 3.27
C THR A 164 2.79 11.24 2.15
N ASP A 165 3.56 10.22 2.48
CA ASP A 165 3.98 9.18 1.53
C ASP A 165 3.02 8.00 1.53
N LEU A 166 2.84 7.42 0.34
CA LEU A 166 2.11 6.20 0.07
C LEU A 166 3.11 5.12 -0.36
N TRP A 167 3.21 4.03 0.40
CA TRP A 167 3.82 2.81 -0.11
C TRP A 167 2.71 1.91 -0.66
N ASP A 168 2.77 1.69 -1.97
CA ASP A 168 1.80 1.00 -2.79
C ASP A 168 2.44 -0.24 -3.41
N GLU A 169 2.38 -1.36 -2.70
CA GLU A 169 2.94 -2.63 -3.14
C GLU A 169 1.93 -3.32 -4.08
N PHE A 170 1.92 -2.94 -5.36
CA PHE A 170 1.13 -3.62 -6.41
C PHE A 170 1.88 -4.86 -6.89
N SER A 171 1.74 -5.96 -6.16
CA SER A 171 2.28 -7.23 -6.59
C SER A 171 1.29 -7.93 -7.53
N ASN A 172 1.63 -8.05 -8.82
CA ASN A 172 0.97 -8.99 -9.75
C ASN A 172 1.34 -10.46 -9.46
N ALA A 173 2.12 -10.73 -8.41
CA ALA A 173 2.48 -12.08 -8.02
C ALA A 173 1.26 -12.81 -7.45
N ALA A 174 1.14 -14.09 -7.77
CA ALA A 174 0.05 -14.92 -7.24
C ALA A 174 0.07 -14.91 -5.70
N ASN A 175 1.24 -15.02 -5.07
CA ASN A 175 1.38 -15.02 -3.62
C ASN A 175 2.30 -13.87 -3.18
N VAL A 176 1.83 -13.05 -2.25
CA VAL A 176 2.56 -11.92 -1.69
C VAL A 176 2.84 -12.18 -0.21
N THR A 177 4.09 -12.08 0.22
CA THR A 177 4.46 -12.20 1.64
C THR A 177 5.16 -10.93 2.09
N VAL A 178 4.45 -10.11 2.87
CA VAL A 178 4.98 -8.90 3.48
C VAL A 178 5.02 -9.12 4.99
N THR A 179 6.21 -9.13 5.58
CA THR A 179 6.36 -9.14 7.04
C THR A 179 6.99 -7.83 7.49
N ALA A 180 6.56 -7.29 8.63
CA ALA A 180 7.01 -6.00 9.13
C ALA A 180 8.54 -5.91 9.37
N ARG A 181 9.26 -7.05 9.41
CA ARG A 181 10.73 -7.08 9.38
C ARG A 181 11.32 -6.61 8.04
N ASN A 182 10.60 -6.79 6.94
CA ASN A 182 10.97 -6.29 5.61
C ASN A 182 10.56 -4.82 5.43
N ILE A 183 9.52 -4.36 6.14
CA ILE A 183 9.05 -2.96 6.17
C ILE A 183 10.00 -2.03 6.97
N LEU A 184 10.89 -2.60 7.79
CA LEU A 184 11.86 -1.86 8.61
C LEU A 184 13.28 -2.39 8.42
N GLY A 185 13.92 -1.97 7.32
CA GLY A 185 15.30 -2.31 7.01
C GLY A 185 16.34 -1.40 7.70
N LEU A 186 16.83 -1.78 8.88
CA LEU A 186 18.15 -1.33 9.36
C LEU A 186 19.25 -2.25 8.80
N GLY A 187 19.98 -1.72 7.82
CA GLY A 187 21.19 -2.29 7.22
C GLY A 187 21.77 -1.31 6.21
N ALA A 188 22.98 -0.81 6.46
CA ALA A 188 23.72 0.22 5.68
C ALA A 188 24.39 -0.40 4.42
N THR A 189 24.74 0.27 3.30
CA THR A 189 25.48 1.52 2.93
C THR A 189 25.30 1.74 1.38
N PRO A 190 25.69 2.84 0.65
CA PRO A 190 26.95 3.61 0.66
C PRO A 190 26.84 5.15 0.66
N PHE A 191 25.68 5.74 0.94
CA PHE A 191 25.59 7.16 1.29
C PHE A 191 24.91 7.24 2.66
N ASP A 192 25.53 7.92 3.63
CA ASP A 192 25.02 8.09 4.99
C ASP A 192 23.53 8.51 4.98
N LEU A 193 22.64 7.53 5.22
CA LEU A 193 21.22 7.69 5.50
C LEU A 193 20.98 7.84 7.01
N GLU A 194 21.91 8.47 7.73
CA GLU A 194 21.77 8.83 9.15
C GLU A 194 20.78 10.00 9.33
N ALA A 195 19.52 9.83 8.93
CA ALA A 195 18.41 10.72 9.33
C ALA A 195 17.00 10.24 8.95
N LEU A 196 16.79 9.12 8.24
CA LEU A 196 15.45 8.84 7.72
C LEU A 196 14.53 8.28 8.79
N SER A 197 13.56 9.12 9.13
CA SER A 197 12.47 8.83 10.03
C SER A 197 11.56 7.74 9.47
N SER A 198 10.88 7.09 10.39
CA SER A 198 9.91 6.01 10.25
C SER A 198 8.60 6.40 9.54
N ASP A 199 8.60 7.40 8.65
CA ASP A 199 7.41 8.22 8.36
C ASP A 199 6.74 7.92 7.01
N ILE A 200 6.57 6.64 6.63
CA ILE A 200 5.46 6.31 5.71
C ILE A 200 4.18 6.55 6.52
N ASN A 201 3.34 7.50 6.08
CA ASN A 201 2.14 7.91 6.82
C ASN A 201 0.94 6.99 6.58
N LEU A 202 0.89 6.33 5.42
CA LEU A 202 -0.09 5.32 5.05
C LEU A 202 0.63 4.17 4.34
N LEU A 203 0.52 2.97 4.89
CA LEU A 203 0.98 1.75 4.25
C LEU A 203 -0.21 1.08 3.57
N ARG A 204 -0.20 0.93 2.23
CA ARG A 204 -1.20 0.13 1.52
C ARG A 204 -0.55 -1.15 1.00
N LEU A 205 -1.05 -2.29 1.45
CA LEU A 205 -0.66 -3.61 0.98
C LEU A 205 -1.80 -4.18 0.13
N THR A 206 -1.54 -4.49 -1.14
CA THR A 206 -2.53 -5.07 -2.03
C THR A 206 -2.06 -6.45 -2.48
N GLY A 207 -2.88 -7.46 -2.25
CA GLY A 207 -2.62 -8.82 -2.60
C GLY A 207 -3.01 -9.19 -4.03
N GLY A 208 -2.68 -10.42 -4.39
CA GLY A 208 -2.74 -10.97 -5.74
C GLY A 208 -3.93 -11.92 -5.94
N THR A 209 -3.68 -13.06 -6.59
CA THR A 209 -4.72 -14.05 -6.93
C THR A 209 -4.56 -15.41 -6.24
N GLY A 210 -3.61 -15.50 -5.32
CA GLY A 210 -3.37 -16.68 -4.50
C GLY A 210 -3.12 -16.27 -3.06
N ASP A 211 -2.88 -17.24 -2.20
CA ASP A 211 -2.79 -17.07 -0.75
C ASP A 211 -1.65 -16.13 -0.33
N ASN A 212 -1.99 -15.03 0.34
CA ASN A 212 -1.11 -13.95 0.76
C ASN A 212 -0.91 -13.91 2.27
N LEU A 213 0.23 -13.39 2.71
CA LEU A 213 0.53 -13.18 4.12
C LEU A 213 1.05 -11.76 4.32
N PHE A 214 0.20 -10.90 4.89
CA PHE A 214 0.58 -9.56 5.35
C PHE A 214 0.63 -9.54 6.87
N ASP A 215 1.83 -9.40 7.42
CA ASP A 215 2.06 -9.27 8.85
C ASP A 215 2.61 -7.88 9.16
N ALA A 216 1.71 -6.99 9.57
CA ALA A 216 2.01 -5.64 9.99
C ALA A 216 1.92 -5.46 11.52
N SER A 217 1.99 -6.55 12.29
CA SER A 217 1.84 -6.58 13.76
C SER A 217 2.80 -5.67 14.53
N THR A 218 3.96 -5.33 13.96
CA THR A 218 4.92 -4.41 14.58
C THR A 218 4.83 -2.98 14.07
N ALA A 219 3.84 -2.67 13.23
CA ALA A 219 3.67 -1.34 12.68
C ALA A 219 3.10 -0.37 13.73
N GLY A 220 3.72 0.80 13.81
CA GLY A 220 3.31 1.91 14.69
C GLY A 220 2.40 2.93 14.01
N ARG A 221 1.83 2.61 12.85
CA ARG A 221 1.10 3.53 11.94
C ARG A 221 -0.19 2.86 11.42
N PRO A 222 -1.19 3.64 10.96
CA PRO A 222 -2.34 3.12 10.20
C PRO A 222 -1.93 2.40 8.91
N ILE A 223 -2.62 1.31 8.59
CA ILE A 223 -2.37 0.46 7.44
C ILE A 223 -3.68 0.18 6.71
N THR A 224 -3.62 0.10 5.39
CA THR A 224 -4.67 -0.47 4.56
C THR A 224 -4.17 -1.76 3.95
N MET A 225 -4.89 -2.86 4.12
CA MET A 225 -4.57 -4.17 3.54
C MET A 225 -5.75 -4.68 2.71
N LEU A 226 -5.48 -5.12 1.49
CA LEU A 226 -6.43 -5.79 0.61
C LEU A 226 -5.86 -7.16 0.26
N GLY A 227 -6.54 -8.26 0.60
CA GLY A 227 -6.08 -9.63 0.39
C GLY A 227 -6.09 -10.04 -1.08
N GLY A 228 -7.13 -9.66 -1.81
CA GLY A 228 -7.27 -10.03 -3.23
C GLY A 228 -8.06 -11.32 -3.38
N ALA A 229 -7.61 -12.19 -4.26
CA ALA A 229 -8.14 -13.55 -4.31
C ALA A 229 -7.16 -14.52 -3.67
N GLY A 230 -7.66 -15.52 -2.95
CA GLY A 230 -6.81 -16.49 -2.26
C GLY A 230 -7.31 -16.71 -0.84
N ASN A 231 -6.69 -17.61 -0.09
CA ASN A 231 -6.92 -17.67 1.35
C ASN A 231 -5.79 -16.90 2.02
N ASP A 232 -6.08 -15.69 2.45
CA ASP A 232 -5.10 -14.72 2.89
C ASP A 232 -4.95 -14.70 4.41
N THR A 233 -3.84 -14.17 4.89
CA THR A 233 -3.60 -13.90 6.31
C THR A 233 -3.14 -12.47 6.46
N LEU A 234 -4.01 -11.62 6.99
CA LEU A 234 -3.82 -10.18 7.11
C LEU A 234 -3.81 -9.78 8.59
N LEU A 235 -2.65 -9.33 9.09
CA LEU A 235 -2.45 -8.96 10.49
C LEU A 235 -2.12 -7.46 10.57
N GLY A 236 -3.04 -6.68 11.13
CA GLY A 236 -2.93 -5.25 11.39
C GLY A 236 -1.86 -4.92 12.43
N GLY A 237 -1.73 -3.65 12.75
CA GLY A 237 -0.74 -3.09 13.67
C GLY A 237 -1.33 -2.65 15.00
N SER A 238 -0.88 -1.49 15.47
CA SER A 238 -1.25 -0.90 16.77
C SER A 238 -2.03 0.41 16.65
N LYS A 239 -2.56 0.68 15.45
CA LYS A 239 -3.23 1.92 15.06
C LYS A 239 -4.52 1.55 14.32
N HIS A 240 -5.31 2.55 13.94
CA HIS A 240 -6.56 2.31 13.23
C HIS A 240 -6.25 1.83 11.82
N ASP A 241 -6.50 0.56 11.57
CA ASP A 241 -6.21 -0.12 10.32
C ASP A 241 -7.49 -0.38 9.53
N VAL A 242 -7.33 -0.55 8.22
CA VAL A 242 -8.40 -0.94 7.29
C VAL A 242 -7.96 -2.23 6.61
N ILE A 243 -8.69 -3.31 6.82
CA ILE A 243 -8.33 -4.64 6.35
C ILE A 243 -9.51 -5.19 5.53
N SER A 244 -9.25 -5.69 4.33
CA SER A 244 -10.22 -6.37 3.49
C SER A 244 -9.65 -7.70 3.01
N GLY A 245 -10.33 -8.81 3.26
CA GLY A 245 -9.97 -10.12 2.69
C GLY A 245 -10.24 -10.19 1.19
N GLU A 246 -11.38 -9.64 0.77
CA GLU A 246 -11.92 -9.69 -0.59
C GLU A 246 -12.49 -11.06 -0.98
N THR A 247 -11.75 -11.99 -1.57
CA THR A 247 -12.31 -13.29 -1.97
C THR A 247 -11.48 -14.47 -1.52
N GLY A 248 -12.12 -15.44 -0.88
CA GLY A 248 -11.51 -16.67 -0.39
C GLY A 248 -11.64 -16.79 1.13
N ASN A 249 -11.10 -17.84 1.74
CA ASN A 249 -11.30 -18.05 3.18
C ASN A 249 -10.14 -17.42 3.94
N ASP A 250 -10.34 -16.22 4.46
CA ASP A 250 -9.28 -15.37 4.97
C ASP A 250 -9.14 -15.45 6.50
N LEU A 251 -7.93 -15.17 6.98
CA LEU A 251 -7.63 -14.93 8.38
C LEU A 251 -7.27 -13.45 8.57
N LEU A 252 -8.18 -12.70 9.18
CA LEU A 252 -8.04 -11.26 9.39
C LEU A 252 -7.87 -10.95 10.87
N ASN A 253 -6.91 -10.11 11.23
CA ASN A 253 -6.70 -9.68 12.63
C ASN A 253 -6.36 -8.19 12.69
N GLY A 254 -7.19 -7.35 13.31
CA GLY A 254 -6.93 -5.92 13.51
C GLY A 254 -5.81 -5.60 14.50
N ASN A 255 -5.53 -6.53 15.42
CA ASN A 255 -4.61 -6.41 16.55
C ASN A 255 -5.01 -5.35 17.56
N ALA A 256 -4.52 -4.12 17.46
CA ALA A 256 -4.90 -3.07 18.41
C ALA A 256 -5.14 -1.77 17.65
N GLY A 257 -6.23 -1.09 17.94
CA GLY A 257 -6.68 -0.01 17.08
C GLY A 257 -8.16 0.22 17.26
N ASN A 258 -8.74 1.09 16.45
CA ASN A 258 -10.19 1.06 16.23
C ASN A 258 -10.26 0.76 14.75
N ASP A 259 -10.37 -0.51 14.43
CA ASP A 259 -10.05 -1.05 13.13
C ASP A 259 -11.32 -1.20 12.31
N THR A 260 -11.14 -1.22 10.99
CA THR A 260 -12.18 -1.53 10.03
C THR A 260 -11.79 -2.81 9.33
N ILE A 261 -12.58 -3.85 9.46
CA ILE A 261 -12.29 -5.16 8.89
C ILE A 261 -13.48 -5.63 8.04
N LEU A 262 -13.20 -5.98 6.79
CA LEU A 262 -14.14 -6.55 5.84
C LEU A 262 -13.64 -7.95 5.49
N GLY A 263 -14.42 -9.00 5.75
CA GLY A 263 -14.12 -10.37 5.33
C GLY A 263 -14.15 -10.45 3.81
N GLY A 264 -15.36 -10.42 3.25
CA GLY A 264 -15.58 -10.41 1.82
C GLY A 264 -16.47 -11.57 1.39
N ASP A 265 -16.09 -12.27 0.33
CA ASP A 265 -16.74 -13.50 -0.11
C ASP A 265 -16.00 -14.72 0.46
N ASN A 266 -16.75 -15.76 0.85
CA ASN A 266 -16.28 -17.04 1.42
C ASN A 266 -16.11 -17.01 2.94
N ASN A 267 -15.72 -18.14 3.54
CA ASN A 267 -15.84 -18.32 4.99
C ASN A 267 -14.60 -17.75 5.68
N ASP A 268 -14.75 -16.62 6.35
CA ASP A 268 -13.64 -15.90 6.96
C ASP A 268 -13.52 -16.15 8.47
N LEU A 269 -12.30 -16.02 8.99
CA LEU A 269 -12.02 -15.94 10.41
C LEU A 269 -11.48 -14.54 10.73
N ILE A 270 -12.29 -13.76 11.46
CA ILE A 270 -11.99 -12.37 11.76
C ILE A 270 -11.80 -12.16 13.27
N LEU A 271 -10.70 -11.52 13.63
CA LEU A 271 -10.36 -11.09 14.99
C LEU A 271 -10.26 -9.55 15.00
N GLY A 272 -11.18 -8.86 15.68
CA GLY A 272 -11.18 -7.40 15.83
C GLY A 272 -9.91 -6.92 16.53
N GLY A 273 -9.69 -7.43 17.74
CA GLY A 273 -8.50 -7.15 18.51
C GLY A 273 -8.80 -6.26 19.72
N ALA A 274 -8.01 -5.23 19.94
CA ALA A 274 -8.18 -4.32 21.05
C ALA A 274 -8.53 -2.91 20.59
N GLY A 275 -9.70 -2.44 20.99
CA GLY A 275 -10.30 -1.13 20.77
C GLY A 275 -11.68 -1.29 20.14
N ASN A 276 -12.32 -0.22 19.67
CA ASN A 276 -13.70 -0.30 19.20
C ASN A 276 -13.68 -0.52 17.68
N ASP A 277 -13.93 -1.75 17.26
CA ASP A 277 -13.76 -2.17 15.88
C ASP A 277 -15.08 -2.17 15.11
N VAL A 278 -14.97 -2.04 13.79
CA VAL A 278 -16.07 -2.13 12.84
C VAL A 278 -15.79 -3.30 11.91
N ILE A 279 -16.62 -4.35 11.98
CA ILE A 279 -16.38 -5.62 11.29
C ILE A 279 -17.62 -6.00 10.46
N ASP A 280 -17.40 -6.36 9.20
CA ASP A 280 -18.39 -6.96 8.30
C ASP A 280 -17.82 -8.30 7.78
N GLY A 281 -18.49 -9.41 8.06
CA GLY A 281 -18.11 -10.74 7.57
C GLY A 281 -18.27 -10.83 6.06
N GLY A 282 -19.45 -10.45 5.57
CA GLY A 282 -19.73 -10.37 4.15
C GLY A 282 -20.64 -11.50 3.69
N ALA A 283 -20.15 -12.39 2.83
CA ALA A 283 -20.93 -13.48 2.24
C ALA A 283 -20.33 -14.85 2.55
N ASP A 284 -21.20 -15.86 2.66
CA ASP A 284 -20.90 -17.20 3.18
C ASP A 284 -20.75 -17.20 4.72
N ASN A 285 -20.25 -18.28 5.32
CA ASN A 285 -20.38 -18.51 6.77
C ASN A 285 -19.12 -18.05 7.51
N ASP A 286 -19.23 -16.98 8.27
CA ASP A 286 -18.08 -16.35 8.91
C ASP A 286 -17.98 -16.67 10.40
N VAL A 287 -16.77 -16.57 10.94
CA VAL A 287 -16.50 -16.63 12.37
C VAL A 287 -15.81 -15.35 12.80
N ILE A 288 -16.48 -14.56 13.63
CA ILE A 288 -16.02 -13.22 14.00
C ILE A 288 -15.93 -13.09 15.52
N PHE A 289 -14.80 -12.57 15.99
CA PHE A 289 -14.57 -12.21 17.39
C PHE A 289 -14.22 -10.71 17.48
N GLY A 290 -15.03 -9.93 18.20
CA GLY A 290 -14.73 -8.52 18.50
C GLY A 290 -13.54 -8.35 19.43
N GLU A 291 -13.34 -9.30 20.34
CA GLU A 291 -12.30 -9.29 21.39
C GLU A 291 -12.48 -8.18 22.45
N ASN A 292 -11.65 -7.13 22.51
CA ASN A 292 -11.76 -6.12 23.56
C ASN A 292 -12.18 -4.78 22.97
N GLY A 293 -13.35 -4.26 23.32
CA GLY A 293 -13.82 -3.07 22.63
C GLY A 293 -15.17 -2.59 23.06
N ASN A 294 -15.79 -1.78 22.21
CA ASN A 294 -17.24 -1.76 22.07
C ASN A 294 -17.43 -1.89 20.57
N ASP A 295 -17.57 -3.12 20.13
CA ASP A 295 -17.41 -3.48 18.74
C ASP A 295 -18.75 -3.44 18.02
N ALA A 296 -18.68 -3.25 16.72
CA ALA A 296 -19.83 -3.37 15.86
C ALA A 296 -19.55 -4.37 14.76
N ILE A 297 -20.32 -5.44 14.80
CA ILE A 297 -20.09 -6.65 14.03
C ILE A 297 -21.35 -6.94 13.23
N GLN A 298 -21.17 -7.15 11.94
CA GLN A 298 -22.18 -7.66 11.03
C GLN A 298 -21.69 -8.99 10.45
N GLY A 299 -22.49 -10.06 10.57
CA GLY A 299 -22.19 -11.36 9.95
C GLY A 299 -22.35 -11.26 8.43
N GLY A 300 -23.54 -10.88 7.99
CA GLY A 300 -23.83 -10.62 6.58
C GLY A 300 -24.75 -11.69 6.01
N ALA A 301 -24.38 -12.34 4.92
CA ALA A 301 -25.17 -13.39 4.32
C ALA A 301 -24.52 -14.75 4.54
N GLY A 302 -25.01 -15.56 5.48
CA GLY A 302 -24.23 -16.71 5.92
C GLY A 302 -24.98 -17.55 6.92
N ASN A 303 -24.31 -18.48 7.59
CA ASN A 303 -24.75 -18.93 8.90
C ASN A 303 -23.59 -18.61 9.82
N ASP A 304 -23.63 -17.42 10.40
CA ASP A 304 -22.44 -16.79 10.98
C ASP A 304 -22.31 -17.10 12.47
N VAL A 305 -21.08 -17.05 12.98
CA VAL A 305 -20.78 -17.18 14.41
C VAL A 305 -20.12 -15.90 14.89
N LEU A 306 -20.84 -15.12 15.70
CA LEU A 306 -20.39 -13.80 16.14
C LEU A 306 -20.19 -13.80 17.66
N HIS A 307 -19.01 -13.37 18.10
CA HIS A 307 -18.67 -13.14 19.50
C HIS A 307 -18.32 -11.67 19.73
N GLY A 308 -19.06 -10.98 20.60
CA GLY A 308 -18.70 -9.62 21.06
C GLY A 308 -17.51 -9.63 22.01
N ASN A 309 -17.36 -10.71 22.78
CA ASN A 309 -16.32 -10.88 23.80
C ASN A 309 -16.41 -9.86 24.95
N SER A 310 -15.58 -8.81 24.98
CA SER A 310 -15.58 -7.88 26.10
C SER A 310 -15.86 -6.47 25.63
N GLY A 311 -16.95 -5.90 26.11
CA GLY A 311 -17.33 -4.59 25.62
C GLY A 311 -18.75 -4.19 25.93
N ASN A 312 -19.34 -3.38 25.06
CA ASN A 312 -20.79 -3.23 24.96
C ASN A 312 -21.05 -3.25 23.47
N ASP A 313 -21.26 -4.44 22.95
CA ASP A 313 -21.06 -4.70 21.54
C ASP A 313 -22.40 -4.66 20.80
N THR A 314 -22.34 -4.43 19.51
CA THR A 314 -23.50 -4.50 18.60
C THR A 314 -23.25 -5.60 17.59
N LEU A 315 -24.04 -6.65 17.65
CA LEU A 315 -23.96 -7.80 16.76
C LEU A 315 -25.21 -7.88 15.90
N LEU A 316 -25.01 -7.89 14.58
CA LEU A 316 -26.05 -8.07 13.56
C LEU A 316 -25.76 -9.41 12.85
N GLY A 317 -26.67 -10.38 12.96
CA GLY A 317 -26.52 -11.68 12.28
C GLY A 317 -26.59 -11.52 10.76
N GLY A 318 -27.70 -10.95 10.29
CA GLY A 318 -27.92 -10.67 8.88
C GLY A 318 -28.91 -11.66 8.28
N GLY A 319 -28.50 -12.37 7.23
CA GLY A 319 -29.33 -13.37 6.56
C GLY A 319 -28.98 -14.80 6.96
N ASN A 320 -29.99 -15.65 7.03
CA ASN A 320 -29.96 -17.06 7.44
C ASN A 320 -29.68 -17.29 8.94
N ASP A 321 -29.32 -18.52 9.31
CA ASP A 321 -29.42 -19.01 10.70
C ASP A 321 -28.11 -18.76 11.45
N ASP A 322 -28.05 -17.70 12.26
CA ASP A 322 -26.80 -17.27 12.91
C ASP A 322 -26.66 -17.68 14.38
N ALA A 323 -25.44 -17.64 14.92
CA ALA A 323 -25.13 -17.82 16.32
C ALA A 323 -24.42 -16.57 16.89
N LEU A 324 -25.10 -15.81 17.74
CA LEU A 324 -24.59 -14.57 18.32
C LEU A 324 -24.35 -14.74 19.83
N PHE A 325 -23.16 -14.34 20.28
CA PHE A 325 -22.73 -14.38 21.66
C PHE A 325 -22.23 -12.98 22.09
N GLY A 326 -22.94 -12.31 22.98
CA GLY A 326 -22.53 -11.00 23.52
C GLY A 326 -21.34 -11.12 24.46
N ASP A 327 -21.21 -12.28 25.12
CA ASP A 327 -20.19 -12.55 26.14
C ASP A 327 -20.28 -11.56 27.31
N SER A 328 -19.28 -10.71 27.57
CA SER A 328 -19.30 -9.79 28.71
C SER A 328 -19.54 -8.36 28.25
N GLY A 329 -20.56 -7.70 28.79
CA GLY A 329 -20.89 -6.38 28.29
C GLY A 329 -22.33 -5.96 28.49
N LYS A 330 -22.78 -4.90 27.85
CA LYS A 330 -24.23 -4.67 27.69
C LYS A 330 -24.51 -4.56 26.22
N ASP A 331 -24.94 -5.67 25.66
CA ASP A 331 -24.81 -5.87 24.24
C ASP A 331 -26.15 -5.65 23.55
N LEU A 332 -26.06 -5.34 22.25
CA LEU A 332 -27.19 -5.31 21.34
C LEU A 332 -27.04 -6.43 20.32
N LEU A 333 -27.86 -7.46 20.43
CA LEU A 333 -27.82 -8.62 19.53
C LEU A 333 -29.09 -8.64 18.68
N LEU A 334 -28.93 -8.50 17.37
CA LEU A 334 -30.00 -8.58 16.39
C LEU A 334 -29.70 -9.74 15.43
N GLY A 335 -30.41 -10.86 15.58
CA GLY A 335 -30.24 -12.00 14.66
C GLY A 335 -30.78 -11.75 13.25
N GLU A 336 -31.66 -10.75 13.09
CA GLU A 336 -32.25 -10.36 11.80
C GLU A 336 -33.05 -11.48 11.09
N ALA A 337 -32.60 -11.99 9.96
CA ALA A 337 -33.39 -12.82 9.05
C ALA A 337 -32.99 -14.30 9.05
N GLY A 338 -33.44 -15.06 10.03
CA GLY A 338 -33.29 -16.51 10.03
C GLY A 338 -33.86 -17.13 11.28
N VAL A 339 -33.38 -18.33 11.64
CA VAL A 339 -33.60 -18.96 12.94
C VAL A 339 -32.31 -18.89 13.75
N ASP A 340 -32.21 -17.85 14.56
CA ASP A 340 -30.94 -17.47 15.19
C ASP A 340 -30.83 -18.02 16.61
N SER A 341 -29.60 -18.41 16.98
CA SER A 341 -29.19 -18.69 18.36
C SER A 341 -28.56 -17.44 18.95
N VAL A 342 -29.12 -16.89 20.03
CA VAL A 342 -28.61 -15.66 20.64
C VAL A 342 -28.39 -15.86 22.14
N ASP A 343 -27.20 -15.53 22.61
CA ASP A 343 -26.80 -15.53 24.02
C ASP A 343 -26.18 -14.17 24.39
N GLY A 344 -26.86 -13.39 25.23
CA GLY A 344 -26.37 -12.07 25.66
C GLY A 344 -25.25 -12.15 26.69
N GLY A 345 -25.08 -13.28 27.39
CA GLY A 345 -24.09 -13.40 28.46
C GLY A 345 -24.62 -13.03 29.86
N PRO A 346 -23.74 -12.65 30.81
CA PRO A 346 -24.09 -12.54 32.23
C PRO A 346 -24.71 -11.20 32.64
N GLU A 347 -24.62 -10.16 31.81
CA GLU A 347 -25.10 -8.82 32.09
C GLU A 347 -26.58 -8.61 31.67
N LYS A 348 -26.94 -7.45 31.10
CA LYS A 348 -28.32 -7.11 30.78
C LYS A 348 -28.36 -6.56 29.38
N ASP A 349 -28.75 -7.44 28.47
CA ASP A 349 -28.56 -7.22 27.07
C ASP A 349 -29.87 -6.89 26.37
N ARG A 350 -29.75 -6.32 25.18
CA ARG A 350 -30.85 -5.95 24.30
C ARG A 350 -30.85 -6.93 23.15
N VAL A 351 -31.87 -7.78 23.09
CA VAL A 351 -31.94 -8.84 22.08
C VAL A 351 -33.19 -8.69 21.21
N ALA A 352 -33.02 -8.68 19.89
CA ALA A 352 -34.10 -8.87 18.94
C ALA A 352 -33.79 -10.07 18.03
N ARG A 353 -34.78 -10.94 17.84
CA ARG A 353 -34.58 -12.24 17.21
C ARG A 353 -35.32 -12.26 15.88
N GLY A 354 -34.68 -12.81 14.84
CA GLY A 354 -35.37 -13.43 13.72
C GLY A 354 -36.25 -14.59 14.19
N GLY A 355 -36.92 -15.29 13.30
CA GLY A 355 -38.00 -16.25 13.60
C GLY A 355 -37.80 -17.21 14.81
N ASN A 356 -38.88 -17.36 15.60
CA ASN A 356 -39.22 -18.49 16.50
C ASN A 356 -38.18 -19.02 17.53
N ASN A 357 -38.04 -18.26 18.63
CA ASN A 357 -38.25 -18.62 20.05
C ASN A 357 -37.35 -19.66 20.77
N ASN A 358 -36.36 -19.17 21.56
CA ASN A 358 -36.14 -19.64 22.95
C ASN A 358 -35.29 -18.64 23.80
N PRO A 359 -35.81 -17.98 24.86
CA PRO A 359 -35.00 -17.13 25.76
C PRO A 359 -34.01 -17.98 26.58
N THR A 360 -32.72 -17.69 26.48
CA THR A 360 -31.66 -18.46 27.16
C THR A 360 -31.31 -17.91 28.54
N VAL A 361 -31.47 -16.61 28.84
CA VAL A 361 -31.06 -16.06 30.15
C VAL A 361 -32.09 -15.11 30.81
N PRO A 362 -32.36 -15.25 32.13
CA PRO A 362 -33.17 -14.29 32.89
C PRO A 362 -32.46 -12.94 33.11
N GLY A 363 -32.79 -11.91 32.33
CA GLY A 363 -32.24 -10.55 32.51
C GLY A 363 -32.41 -9.65 31.29
N ASP A 364 -32.35 -10.27 30.11
CA ASP A 364 -32.36 -9.57 28.82
C ASP A 364 -33.68 -8.88 28.53
N GLN A 365 -33.57 -7.74 27.86
CA GLN A 365 -34.69 -6.96 27.38
C GLN A 365 -34.92 -7.27 25.91
N ALA A 366 -36.11 -7.78 25.59
CA ALA A 366 -36.56 -7.86 24.21
C ALA A 366 -36.74 -6.44 23.66
N VAL A 367 -36.14 -6.16 22.50
CA VAL A 367 -36.26 -4.87 21.80
C VAL A 367 -37.03 -5.02 20.49
N ASP A 368 -37.70 -3.95 20.05
CA ASP A 368 -38.37 -3.91 18.74
C ASP A 368 -37.31 -3.76 17.62
N PRO A 369 -37.18 -4.72 16.70
CA PRO A 369 -36.20 -4.66 15.61
C PRO A 369 -36.34 -3.38 14.77
N ILE A 370 -37.57 -2.93 14.49
CA ILE A 370 -37.82 -1.80 13.58
C ILE A 370 -37.44 -0.46 14.23
N ALA A 371 -37.62 -0.33 15.55
CA ALA A 371 -37.20 0.86 16.28
C ALA A 371 -35.67 0.96 16.38
N GLN A 372 -34.99 -0.18 16.44
CA GLN A 372 -33.53 -0.30 16.58
C GLN A 372 -32.77 -0.09 15.27
N ILE A 373 -33.32 -0.59 14.16
CA ILE A 373 -32.77 -0.34 12.81
C ILE A 373 -32.64 1.17 12.55
N ASN A 374 -33.57 1.99 13.06
CA ASN A 374 -33.48 3.45 12.91
C ASN A 374 -32.37 4.12 13.76
N GLU A 375 -31.96 3.51 14.88
CA GLU A 375 -30.78 3.94 15.65
C GLU A 375 -29.48 3.43 15.03
N LEU A 376 -29.52 2.31 14.30
CA LEU A 376 -28.39 1.68 13.62
C LEU A 376 -28.12 2.22 12.21
N LEU A 377 -29.03 3.01 11.61
CA LEU A 377 -28.81 3.68 10.31
C LEU A 377 -27.62 4.68 10.31
N THR A 378 -26.94 4.89 11.44
CA THR A 378 -25.63 5.55 11.52
C THR A 378 -24.43 4.64 11.22
N PHE A 379 -24.61 3.31 11.22
CA PHE A 379 -23.66 2.30 10.73
C PHE A 379 -23.72 2.25 9.20
N ASN A 380 -23.26 3.31 8.55
CA ASN A 380 -23.24 3.36 7.09
C ASN A 380 -21.96 2.70 6.56
N PHE A 381 -21.92 1.37 6.52
CA PHE A 381 -20.85 0.60 5.87
C PHE A 381 -20.60 1.06 4.41
N ASN A 382 -21.63 1.56 3.71
CA ASN A 382 -21.47 2.13 2.36
C ASN A 382 -20.61 3.41 2.32
N ALA A 383 -20.48 4.15 3.42
CA ALA A 383 -19.57 5.30 3.50
C ALA A 383 -18.11 4.86 3.71
N LEU A 384 -17.90 3.67 4.26
CA LEU A 384 -16.60 3.05 4.52
C LEU A 384 -15.99 2.54 3.20
N LEU A 385 -16.80 1.86 2.39
CA LEU A 385 -16.48 1.48 1.00
C LEU A 385 -16.19 2.69 0.10
N ALA A 386 -16.74 3.88 0.38
CA ALA A 386 -16.46 5.09 -0.39
C ALA A 386 -15.15 5.80 0.01
N GLY A 387 -14.54 5.41 1.14
CA GLY A 387 -13.21 5.88 1.57
C GLY A 387 -12.07 4.98 1.08
N LEU A 388 -12.39 3.72 0.74
CA LEU A 388 -11.57 2.84 -0.07
C LEU A 388 -11.78 3.24 -1.54
N ASP A 389 -11.03 4.22 -2.05
CA ASP A 389 -10.93 4.42 -3.51
C ASP A 389 -10.31 3.13 -4.09
N ILE A 390 -11.16 2.20 -4.54
CA ILE A 390 -10.83 1.00 -5.32
C ILE A 390 -10.68 1.40 -6.79
#